data_AF-A0A8T2N1S9-F1
#
_entry.id   AF-A0A8T2N1S9-F1
#
_cell.length_a   1.000
_cell.length_b   1.000
_cell.length_c   1.000
_cell.angle_alpha   90.00
_cell.angle_beta   90.00
_cell.angle_gamma   90.00
#
_symmetry.space_group_name_H-M   'P 1'
#
loop_
_entity.id
_entity.type
_entity.pdbx_description
1 polymer ?
#
loop_
_entity_poly.entity_id
_entity_poly.type
_entity_poly.pdbx_seq_one_letter_code
_entity_poly.pdbx_strand_id
1 'polypeptide(L)'
;MLKDLKDFKPGDPNLAALRILLNGQVGAGKSSFINSINSIFQGHVMTEAFADNTGGQRFTKTYKTYTIENRSAPGSSYAFVFNDVMGLEAEEQRGTQVDDIISALKGHIKEDYPFNPVTRLSDKNLYYNKSPSRGDKVHCIVTVVAADQLAIIDDKMIEKQKRIREAATEL
;
A
#
# COMPACT_ATOMS: atom_id res chain seq x y z
N MET A 1 5.93 19.86 -11.68
CA MET A 1 5.34 18.77 -10.87
C MET A 1 5.46 17.41 -11.55
N LEU A 2 4.71 17.09 -12.64
CA LEU A 2 4.80 15.75 -13.25
C LEU A 2 6.19 15.46 -13.84
N LYS A 3 6.82 16.46 -14.47
CA LYS A 3 8.20 16.35 -14.96
C LYS A 3 9.18 16.01 -13.83
N ASP A 4 9.08 16.71 -12.71
CA ASP A 4 9.95 16.50 -11.54
C ASP A 4 9.79 15.09 -10.96
N LEU A 5 8.57 14.53 -10.96
CA LEU A 5 8.33 13.14 -10.57
C LEU A 5 8.91 12.13 -11.57
N LYS A 6 8.92 12.44 -12.87
CA LYS A 6 9.53 11.58 -13.90
C LYS A 6 11.05 11.57 -13.81
N ASP A 7 11.65 12.71 -13.46
CA ASP A 7 13.09 12.90 -13.30
C ASP A 7 13.58 12.51 -11.88
N PHE A 8 12.65 12.16 -10.98
CA PHE A 8 12.96 11.81 -9.60
C PHE A 8 13.91 10.61 -9.51
N LYS A 9 14.91 10.75 -8.65
CA LYS A 9 15.78 9.66 -8.21
C LYS A 9 15.97 9.74 -6.69
N PRO A 10 15.99 8.60 -5.99
CA PRO A 10 16.34 8.57 -4.58
C PRO A 10 17.73 9.18 -4.35
N GLY A 11 17.89 9.90 -3.24
CA GLY A 11 19.18 10.49 -2.87
C GLY A 11 20.21 9.46 -2.42
N ASP A 12 19.77 8.27 -1.98
CA ASP A 12 20.63 7.13 -1.66
C ASP A 12 20.88 6.31 -2.94
N PRO A 13 22.12 6.17 -3.42
CA PRO A 13 22.44 5.40 -4.62
C PRO A 13 22.10 3.91 -4.50
N ASN A 14 21.99 3.39 -3.28
CA ASN A 14 21.64 1.98 -3.03
C ASN A 14 20.12 1.74 -2.99
N LEU A 15 19.31 2.80 -3.10
CA LEU A 15 17.87 2.71 -3.13
C LEU A 15 17.36 2.85 -4.56
N ALA A 16 16.89 1.74 -5.13
CA ALA A 16 16.41 1.72 -6.52
C ALA A 16 15.10 2.50 -6.70
N ALA A 17 14.19 2.45 -5.72
CA ALA A 17 12.90 3.13 -5.77
C ALA A 17 12.38 3.49 -4.38
N LEU A 18 11.66 4.59 -4.28
CA LEU A 18 10.85 4.90 -3.09
C LEU A 18 9.63 3.98 -3.02
N ARG A 19 9.39 3.42 -1.86
CA ARG A 19 8.24 2.54 -1.61
C ARG A 19 7.14 3.30 -0.86
N ILE A 20 5.97 3.43 -1.48
CA ILE A 20 4.84 4.19 -0.97
C ILE A 20 3.71 3.23 -0.61
N LEU A 21 3.38 3.08 0.68
CA LEU A 21 2.32 2.17 1.15
C LEU A 21 1.00 2.91 1.26
N LEU A 22 -0.04 2.42 0.58
CA LEU A 22 -1.40 2.91 0.76
C LEU A 22 -2.11 2.06 1.80
N ASN A 23 -2.61 2.69 2.86
CA ASN A 23 -3.46 2.04 3.87
C ASN A 23 -4.80 2.80 3.98
N GLY A 24 -5.79 2.19 4.62
CA GLY A 24 -7.11 2.80 4.74
C GLY A 24 -8.22 1.76 4.79
N GLN A 25 -9.45 2.24 4.97
CA GLN A 25 -10.64 1.41 5.11
C GLN A 25 -10.88 0.56 3.86
N VAL A 26 -11.59 -0.56 4.01
CA VAL A 26 -12.16 -1.27 2.87
C VAL A 26 -13.08 -0.30 2.11
N GLY A 27 -12.95 -0.27 0.78
CA GLY A 27 -13.74 0.65 -0.07
C GLY A 27 -13.24 2.10 -0.14
N ALA A 28 -12.22 2.49 0.63
CA ALA A 28 -11.72 3.89 0.63
C ALA A 28 -11.07 4.36 -0.69
N GLY A 29 -10.90 3.48 -1.68
CA GLY A 29 -10.34 3.85 -2.99
C GLY A 29 -8.82 3.78 -3.10
N LYS A 30 -8.13 3.02 -2.25
CA LYS A 30 -6.66 2.81 -2.31
C LYS A 30 -6.19 2.34 -3.69
N SER A 31 -6.76 1.23 -4.18
CA SER A 31 -6.42 0.67 -5.50
C SER A 31 -6.82 1.63 -6.63
N SER A 32 -7.94 2.35 -6.50
CA SER A 32 -8.36 3.39 -7.45
C SER A 32 -7.38 4.55 -7.53
N PHE A 33 -6.79 4.94 -6.39
CA PHE A 33 -5.76 5.98 -6.33
C PHE A 33 -4.51 5.56 -7.11
N ILE A 34 -4.05 4.32 -6.93
CA ILE A 34 -2.91 3.76 -7.68
C ILE A 34 -3.22 3.75 -9.18
N ASN A 35 -4.39 3.26 -9.60
CA ASN A 35 -4.81 3.27 -11.00
C ASN A 35 -4.82 4.68 -11.59
N SER A 36 -5.28 5.66 -10.82
CA SER A 36 -5.32 7.06 -11.24
C SER A 36 -3.91 7.60 -11.49
N ILE A 37 -2.97 7.31 -10.60
CA ILE A 37 -1.55 7.65 -10.81
C ILE A 37 -1.02 6.95 -12.05
N ASN A 38 -1.18 5.64 -12.16
CA ASN A 38 -0.67 4.89 -13.31
C ASN A 38 -1.23 5.46 -14.62
N SER A 39 -2.52 5.77 -14.67
CA SER A 39 -3.17 6.36 -15.84
C SER A 39 -2.56 7.70 -16.25
N ILE A 40 -2.21 8.57 -15.28
CA ILE A 40 -1.54 9.86 -15.54
C ILE A 40 -0.15 9.63 -16.17
N PHE A 41 0.62 8.66 -15.66
CA PHE A 41 1.97 8.40 -16.16
C PHE A 41 1.97 7.71 -17.54
N GLN A 42 0.97 6.86 -17.82
CA GLN A 42 0.82 6.21 -19.12
C GLN A 42 0.13 7.10 -20.17
N GLY A 43 -0.67 8.07 -19.74
CA GLY A 43 -1.44 8.97 -20.62
C GLY A 43 -2.69 8.32 -21.21
N HIS A 44 -3.15 7.20 -20.64
CA HIS A 44 -4.42 6.53 -20.96
C HIS A 44 -4.92 5.79 -19.70
N VAL A 45 -6.19 5.37 -19.69
CA VAL A 45 -6.80 4.71 -18.54
C VAL A 45 -6.17 3.34 -18.31
N MET A 46 -5.71 3.09 -17.08
CA MET A 46 -5.14 1.82 -16.61
C MET A 46 -5.99 1.23 -15.47
N THR A 47 -6.18 -0.08 -15.47
CA THR A 47 -6.95 -0.83 -14.45
C THR A 47 -6.18 -2.05 -13.95
N GLU A 48 -4.94 -1.84 -13.50
CA GLU A 48 -4.06 -2.91 -13.03
C GLU A 48 -4.28 -3.23 -11.54
N ALA A 49 -4.58 -2.21 -10.73
CA ALA A 49 -4.99 -2.41 -9.35
C ALA A 49 -6.49 -2.72 -9.31
N PHE A 50 -6.87 -3.87 -8.73
CA PHE A 50 -8.27 -4.25 -8.66
C PHE A 50 -9.01 -3.36 -7.65
N ALA A 51 -9.68 -2.33 -8.18
CA ALA A 51 -10.55 -1.44 -7.44
C ALA A 51 -12.01 -1.92 -7.58
N ASP A 52 -12.60 -2.47 -6.53
CA ASP A 52 -14.03 -2.81 -6.51
C ASP A 52 -14.84 -1.63 -5.94
N ASN A 53 -15.93 -1.27 -6.61
CA ASN A 53 -16.94 -0.30 -6.15
C ASN A 53 -18.38 -0.80 -6.38
N THR A 54 -18.58 -2.10 -6.66
CA THR A 54 -19.89 -2.68 -7.00
C THR A 54 -20.05 -4.08 -6.43
N GLY A 55 -20.54 -4.16 -5.19
CA GLY A 55 -21.41 -5.27 -4.72
C GLY A 55 -20.92 -6.72 -4.89
N GLY A 56 -19.61 -7.01 -4.92
CA GLY A 56 -19.15 -8.39 -5.15
C GLY A 56 -17.69 -8.70 -4.81
N GLN A 57 -17.36 -8.80 -3.52
CA GLN A 57 -16.25 -9.59 -2.94
C GLN A 57 -14.82 -9.51 -3.56
N ARG A 58 -14.46 -8.52 -4.40
CA ARG A 58 -13.11 -8.41 -4.98
C ARG A 58 -12.27 -7.30 -4.38
N PHE A 59 -12.31 -7.18 -3.05
CA PHE A 59 -11.36 -6.36 -2.30
C PHE A 59 -9.93 -6.88 -2.47
N THR A 60 -8.93 -6.01 -2.34
CA THR A 60 -7.52 -6.40 -2.24
C THR A 60 -7.36 -7.43 -1.11
N LYS A 61 -6.97 -8.66 -1.43
CA LYS A 61 -6.76 -9.76 -0.46
C LYS A 61 -5.29 -10.11 -0.26
N THR A 62 -4.41 -9.60 -1.11
CA THR A 62 -2.98 -9.88 -1.06
C THR A 62 -2.16 -8.59 -1.05
N TYR A 63 -0.95 -8.67 -0.51
CA TYR A 63 0.03 -7.59 -0.60
C TYR A 63 0.55 -7.48 -2.03
N LYS A 64 0.37 -6.31 -2.66
CA LYS A 64 0.74 -6.09 -4.06
C LYS A 64 1.66 -4.90 -4.23
N THR A 65 2.68 -5.04 -5.08
CA THR A 65 3.55 -3.94 -5.52
C THR A 65 3.18 -3.52 -6.95
N TYR A 66 2.88 -2.23 -7.13
CA TYR A 66 2.62 -1.61 -8.41
C TYR A 66 3.80 -0.73 -8.80
N THR A 67 4.43 -1.10 -9.91
CA THR A 67 5.54 -0.34 -10.51
C THR A 67 4.99 0.48 -11.66
N ILE A 68 5.41 1.75 -11.74
CA ILE A 68 4.99 2.63 -12.85
C ILE A 68 6.03 2.58 -13.97
N GLU A 69 5.65 2.03 -15.11
CA GLU A 69 6.53 1.93 -16.27
C GLU A 69 6.82 3.29 -16.91
N ASN A 70 8.06 3.46 -17.36
CA ASN A 70 8.47 4.66 -18.07
C ASN A 70 8.19 4.52 -19.57
N ARG A 71 7.13 5.18 -20.03
CA ARG A 71 6.72 5.23 -21.44
C ARG A 71 7.83 5.70 -22.40
N SER A 72 8.73 6.58 -21.95
CA SER A 72 9.80 7.12 -22.79
C SER A 72 11.01 6.18 -22.90
N ALA A 73 11.09 5.15 -22.06
CA ALA A 73 12.18 4.18 -22.05
C ALA A 73 11.61 2.77 -21.72
N PRO A 74 11.13 2.04 -22.74
CA PRO A 74 10.54 0.71 -22.58
C PRO A 74 11.46 -0.24 -21.81
N GLY A 75 10.90 -1.00 -20.87
CA GLY A 75 11.67 -1.89 -19.98
C GLY A 75 12.30 -1.20 -18.77
N SER A 76 12.07 0.11 -18.59
CA SER A 76 12.45 0.84 -17.38
C SER A 76 11.21 1.36 -16.64
N SER A 77 11.39 1.68 -15.36
CA SER A 77 10.34 2.16 -14.47
C SER A 77 10.79 3.44 -13.77
N TYR A 78 9.83 4.23 -13.29
CA TYR A 78 10.15 5.37 -12.43
C TYR A 78 10.66 4.88 -11.07
N ALA A 79 11.44 5.73 -10.39
CA ALA A 79 12.09 5.38 -9.14
C ALA A 79 11.15 5.47 -7.91
N PHE A 80 9.89 5.06 -8.08
CA PHE A 80 8.93 4.89 -7.01
C PHE A 80 7.94 3.76 -7.35
N VAL A 81 7.49 3.07 -6.31
CA VAL A 81 6.52 1.96 -6.37
C VAL A 81 5.45 2.15 -5.31
N PHE A 82 4.26 1.63 -5.59
CA PHE A 82 3.14 1.67 -4.65
C PHE A 82 2.86 0.28 -4.09
N ASN A 83 2.62 0.20 -2.79
CA ASN A 83 2.10 -1.00 -2.16
C ASN A 83 0.65 -0.84 -1.80
N ASP A 84 -0.17 -1.77 -2.29
CA ASP A 84 -1.58 -1.90 -1.91
C ASP A 84 -1.74 -3.02 -0.90
N VAL A 85 -2.58 -2.77 0.11
CA VAL A 85 -2.90 -3.73 1.17
C VAL A 85 -4.40 -3.93 1.27
N MET A 86 -4.79 -5.06 1.85
CA MET A 86 -6.18 -5.27 2.24
C MET A 86 -6.66 -4.14 3.16
N GLY A 87 -7.89 -3.69 2.96
CA GLY A 87 -8.45 -2.58 3.76
C GLY A 87 -8.63 -2.94 5.23
N LEU A 88 -8.62 -1.92 6.06
CA LEU A 88 -8.98 -2.01 7.48
C LEU A 88 -10.51 -2.02 7.64
N GLU A 89 -10.99 -2.71 8.66
CA GLU A 89 -12.37 -2.67 9.12
C GLU A 89 -12.41 -2.44 10.63
N ALA A 90 -13.51 -1.84 11.10
CA ALA A 90 -13.74 -1.55 12.52
C ALA A 90 -13.89 -2.85 13.35
N GLU A 91 -14.68 -3.79 12.82
CA GLU A 91 -14.90 -5.08 13.43
C GLU A 91 -13.59 -5.87 13.57
N GLU A 92 -13.42 -6.52 14.73
CA GLU A 92 -12.35 -7.48 14.91
C GLU A 92 -12.58 -8.69 14.00
N GLN A 93 -11.49 -9.33 13.56
CA GLN A 93 -11.53 -10.48 12.64
C GLN A 93 -12.10 -10.17 11.24
N ARG A 94 -12.13 -8.88 10.87
CA ARG A 94 -12.41 -8.38 9.52
C ARG A 94 -11.32 -7.41 9.08
N GLY A 95 -11.16 -7.25 7.77
CA GLY A 95 -10.08 -6.44 7.21
C GLY A 95 -8.68 -6.99 7.50
N THR A 96 -7.66 -6.16 7.23
CA THR A 96 -6.27 -6.48 7.57
C THR A 96 -5.95 -6.21 9.04
N GLN A 97 -4.97 -6.93 9.58
CA GLN A 97 -4.45 -6.71 10.92
C GLN A 97 -3.51 -5.50 10.94
N VAL A 98 -3.60 -4.65 11.99
CA VAL A 98 -2.70 -3.49 12.15
C VAL A 98 -1.24 -3.92 12.18
N ASP A 99 -0.94 -5.05 12.83
CA ASP A 99 0.41 -5.62 12.92
C ASP A 99 0.97 -6.02 11.54
N ASP A 100 0.10 -6.41 10.59
CA ASP A 100 0.52 -6.74 9.24
C ASP A 100 0.87 -5.47 8.46
N ILE A 101 0.11 -4.38 8.64
CA ILE A 101 0.48 -3.07 8.06
C ILE A 101 1.82 -2.60 8.63
N ILE A 102 2.03 -2.72 9.94
CA ILE A 102 3.31 -2.36 10.58
C ILE A 102 4.45 -3.25 10.06
N SER A 103 4.19 -4.53 9.84
CA SER A 103 5.15 -5.44 9.22
C SER A 103 5.48 -5.03 7.79
N ALA A 104 4.50 -4.58 7.00
CA ALA A 104 4.72 -4.02 5.67
C ALA A 104 5.58 -2.75 5.74
N LEU A 105 5.30 -1.83 6.67
CA LEU A 105 6.10 -0.61 6.87
C LEU A 105 7.58 -0.94 7.09
N LYS A 106 7.85 -1.97 7.88
CA LYS A 106 9.19 -2.46 8.21
C LYS A 106 9.85 -3.30 7.10
N GLY A 107 9.15 -3.56 6.00
CA GLY A 107 9.64 -4.38 4.88
C GLY A 107 9.58 -5.89 5.12
N HIS A 108 8.83 -6.34 6.14
CA HIS A 108 8.74 -7.74 6.53
C HIS A 108 7.72 -8.55 5.71
N ILE A 109 6.93 -7.92 4.84
CA ILE A 109 5.93 -8.61 4.01
C ILE A 109 6.47 -8.79 2.58
N LYS A 110 6.41 -10.02 2.08
CA LYS A 110 6.73 -10.35 0.68
C LYS A 110 5.53 -10.18 -0.23
N GLU A 111 5.81 -9.99 -1.52
CA GLU A 111 4.81 -9.96 -2.59
C GLU A 111 3.86 -11.16 -2.50
N ASP A 112 2.59 -10.92 -2.83
CA ASP A 112 1.52 -11.91 -2.84
C ASP A 112 1.13 -12.50 -1.49
N TYR A 113 1.61 -11.94 -0.37
CA TYR A 113 1.15 -12.36 0.96
C TYR A 113 -0.38 -12.30 1.06
N PRO A 114 -1.08 -13.42 1.32
CA PRO A 114 -2.51 -13.42 1.54
C PRO A 114 -2.83 -12.95 2.97
N PHE A 115 -3.51 -11.81 3.07
CA PHE A 115 -3.91 -11.28 4.37
C PHE A 115 -4.89 -12.23 5.07
N ASN A 116 -4.69 -12.41 6.36
CA ASN A 116 -5.59 -13.19 7.20
C ASN A 116 -6.26 -12.24 8.21
N PRO A 117 -7.60 -12.09 8.16
CA PRO A 117 -8.28 -11.16 9.03
C PRO A 117 -8.29 -11.61 10.50
N VAL A 118 -8.00 -12.87 10.79
CA VAL A 118 -8.06 -13.45 12.15
C VAL A 118 -6.69 -13.43 12.83
N THR A 119 -5.62 -13.71 12.10
CA THR A 119 -4.28 -13.86 12.67
C THR A 119 -3.26 -13.05 11.90
N ARG A 120 -2.45 -12.27 12.61
CA ARG A 120 -1.28 -11.58 12.05
C ARG A 120 -0.25 -12.53 11.45
N LEU A 121 0.57 -12.01 10.54
CA LEU A 121 1.72 -12.68 9.95
C LEU A 121 2.73 -13.11 11.03
N SER A 122 3.08 -14.39 11.03
CA SER A 122 4.16 -14.93 11.86
C SER A 122 5.51 -14.84 11.15
N ASP A 123 6.57 -14.62 11.91
CA ASP A 123 7.98 -14.70 11.51
C ASP A 123 8.44 -16.05 10.93
N LYS A 124 7.68 -17.13 11.21
CA LYS A 124 7.88 -18.47 10.64
C LYS A 124 7.19 -18.67 9.29
N ASN A 125 6.33 -17.75 8.89
CA ASN A 125 5.59 -17.84 7.63
C ASN A 125 6.54 -17.60 6.43
N LEU A 126 6.30 -18.30 5.32
CA LEU A 126 7.11 -18.17 4.10
C LEU A 126 7.08 -16.75 3.49
N TYR A 127 5.99 -16.02 3.70
CA TYR A 127 5.79 -14.64 3.25
C TYR A 127 6.44 -13.60 4.18
N TYR A 128 7.02 -14.03 5.31
CA TYR A 128 7.77 -13.14 6.18
C TYR A 128 9.20 -12.97 5.68
N ASN A 129 9.60 -11.71 5.47
CA ASN A 129 10.97 -11.32 5.19
C ASN A 129 11.72 -11.08 6.50
N LYS A 130 12.57 -12.04 6.89
CA LYS A 130 13.29 -12.00 8.17
C LYS A 130 14.31 -10.87 8.27
N SER A 131 14.88 -10.46 7.14
CA SER A 131 15.97 -9.49 7.09
C SER A 131 15.71 -8.47 5.98
N PRO A 132 14.77 -7.52 6.20
CA PRO A 132 14.41 -6.54 5.19
C PRO A 132 15.59 -5.63 4.85
N SER A 133 15.81 -5.45 3.55
CA SER A 133 16.73 -4.45 3.02
C SER A 133 16.14 -3.04 3.17
N ARG A 134 16.94 -2.01 2.89
CA ARG A 134 16.45 -0.62 2.87
C ARG A 134 15.34 -0.43 1.82
N GLY A 135 15.43 -1.10 0.66
CA GLY A 135 14.43 -1.02 -0.41
C GLY A 135 13.13 -1.78 -0.12
N ASP A 136 13.14 -2.70 0.83
CA ASP A 136 11.92 -3.40 1.28
C ASP A 136 11.09 -2.52 2.21
N LYS A 137 11.73 -1.59 2.94
CA LYS A 137 11.04 -0.69 3.88
C LYS A 137 10.20 0.34 3.15
N VAL A 138 9.11 0.75 3.80
CA VAL A 138 8.25 1.82 3.30
C VAL A 138 8.89 3.17 3.62
N HIS A 139 8.89 4.06 2.64
CA HIS A 139 9.48 5.39 2.73
C HIS A 139 8.41 6.48 2.90
N CYS A 140 7.18 6.20 2.46
CA CYS A 140 6.04 7.08 2.59
C CYS A 140 4.79 6.25 2.83
N ILE A 141 3.99 6.65 3.82
CA ILE A 141 2.67 6.07 4.05
C ILE A 141 1.60 7.07 3.59
N VAL A 142 0.63 6.58 2.84
CA VAL A 142 -0.56 7.34 2.42
C VAL A 142 -1.78 6.68 3.06
N THR A 143 -2.48 7.43 3.92
CA THR A 143 -3.73 6.97 4.52
C THR A 143 -4.90 7.50 3.72
N VAL A 144 -5.67 6.59 3.12
CA VAL A 144 -6.86 6.92 2.34
C VAL A 144 -8.09 6.74 3.22
N VAL A 145 -8.89 7.79 3.33
CA VAL A 145 -10.10 7.84 4.14
C VAL A 145 -11.30 8.15 3.25
N ALA A 146 -12.33 7.32 3.31
CA ALA A 146 -13.53 7.52 2.52
C ALA A 146 -14.34 8.69 3.11
N ALA A 147 -14.68 9.68 2.28
CA ALA A 147 -15.32 10.92 2.73
C ALA A 147 -16.74 10.67 3.28
N ASP A 148 -17.44 9.70 2.71
CA ASP A 148 -18.77 9.22 3.13
C ASP A 148 -18.71 8.40 4.43
N GLN A 149 -17.56 7.83 4.77
CA GLN A 149 -17.35 7.10 6.02
C GLN A 149 -16.88 7.99 7.17
N LEU A 150 -16.46 9.24 6.92
CA LEU A 150 -15.98 10.17 7.97
C LEU A 150 -17.01 10.41 9.09
N ALA A 151 -18.31 10.41 8.77
CA ALA A 151 -19.37 10.59 9.77
C ALA A 151 -19.63 9.33 10.63
N ILE A 152 -19.08 8.18 10.23
CA ILE A 152 -19.35 6.84 10.80
C ILE A 152 -18.04 6.15 11.21
N ILE A 153 -16.89 6.85 11.13
CA ILE A 153 -15.63 6.33 11.65
C ILE A 153 -15.78 6.12 13.15
N ASP A 154 -15.72 4.85 13.57
CA ASP A 154 -15.76 4.50 14.97
C ASP A 154 -14.39 4.73 15.63
N ASP A 155 -14.40 4.87 16.96
CA ASP A 155 -13.18 5.12 17.73
C ASP A 155 -12.12 4.01 17.52
N LYS A 156 -12.57 2.77 17.26
CA LYS A 156 -11.68 1.64 16.98
C LYS A 156 -10.90 1.85 15.69
N MET A 157 -11.55 2.31 14.62
CA MET A 157 -10.90 2.61 13.35
C MET A 157 -9.89 3.76 13.50
N ILE A 158 -10.23 4.79 14.30
CA ILE A 158 -9.31 5.88 14.64
C ILE A 158 -8.08 5.33 15.37
N GLU A 159 -8.28 4.45 16.35
CA GLU A 159 -7.21 3.84 17.13
C GLU A 159 -6.28 2.99 16.23
N LYS A 160 -6.85 2.17 15.33
CA LYS A 160 -6.08 1.40 14.35
C LYS A 160 -5.21 2.31 13.48
N GLN A 161 -5.77 3.37 12.92
CA GLN A 161 -5.01 4.33 12.11
C GLN A 161 -3.94 5.08 12.92
N LYS A 162 -4.25 5.44 14.16
CA LYS A 162 -3.30 6.11 15.07
C LYS A 162 -2.09 5.20 15.35
N ARG A 163 -2.31 3.93 15.67
CA ARG A 163 -1.23 2.95 15.89
C ARG A 163 -0.32 2.80 14.67
N ILE A 164 -0.89 2.75 13.47
CA ILE A 164 -0.12 2.68 12.22
C ILE A 164 0.74 3.94 12.04
N ARG A 165 0.15 5.12 12.26
CA ARG A 165 0.86 6.40 12.13
C ARG A 165 2.00 6.53 13.14
N GLU A 166 1.78 6.13 14.38
CA GLU A 166 2.80 6.12 15.43
C GLU A 166 3.97 5.20 15.04
N ALA A 167 3.68 3.97 14.63
CA ALA A 167 4.70 3.03 14.16
C ALA A 167 5.48 3.55 12.93
N ALA A 168 4.81 4.29 12.02
CA ALA A 168 5.46 4.92 10.87
C ALA A 168 6.40 6.07 11.26
N THR A 169 6.14 6.74 12.40
CA THR A 169 6.96 7.87 12.89
C THR A 169 8.25 7.39 13.57
N GLU A 170 8.29 6.14 14.03
CA GLU A 170 9.44 5.54 14.70
C GLU A 170 10.47 4.90 13.74
N LEU A 171 10.22 4.95 12.42
CA LEU A 171 11.05 4.32 11.37
C LEU A 171 11.96 5.32 10.66
#